data_AF-A8CBM5-F1
#
_entry.id   AF-A8CBM5-F1
#
_cell.length_a   1.000
_cell.length_b   1.000
_cell.length_c   1.000
_cell.angle_alpha   90.00
_cell.angle_beta   90.00
_cell.angle_gamma   90.00
#
_symmetry.space_group_name_H-M   'P 1'
#
loop_
_entity.id
_entity.type
_entity.pdbx_description
1 polymer ?
#
loop_
_entity_poly.entity_id
_entity_poly.type
_entity_poly.pdbx_seq_one_letter_code
_entity_poly.pdbx_strand_id
1 'polypeptide(L)'
;MAEELAGVRSGVVVSPHSDLSVDVLVLRISQQHNSSRRIDPRLSDGASEEISLVAAQAPQALPVSDVHFGGGTPTIIKPEDFLALMDLLRRSFAFRKTIAVEIEPRTFTAEMAEALGAAEVSHVSLGVQSFDPIVQKATNRVQRKAQTTAAIENLRRIGISRINFDLMYGLPHQTVQSCVQSATAAVAMRRDRLAVFGYAHVPSYRKNQRIMIDETALPDIAARAEQAVAVAETYLPNGAGAVAVLASLPLAAKSQPVL
;
A
#
# COMPACT_ATOMS: atom_id res chain seq x y z
N MET A 1 -30.24 -0.42 -10.16
CA MET A 1 -30.20 -0.36 -8.69
C MET A 1 -29.32 -1.49 -8.22
N ALA A 2 -28.04 -1.20 -8.00
CA ALA A 2 -27.08 -2.18 -7.53
C ALA A 2 -27.30 -2.36 -6.02
N GLU A 3 -27.64 -3.58 -5.60
CA GLU A 3 -27.57 -3.95 -4.20
C GLU A 3 -26.12 -3.80 -3.74
N GLU A 4 -25.93 -2.86 -2.82
CA GLU A 4 -24.69 -2.65 -2.07
C GLU A 4 -24.47 -3.89 -1.20
N LEU A 5 -23.82 -4.92 -1.77
CA LEU A 5 -23.36 -6.09 -1.02
C LEU A 5 -22.44 -5.61 0.10
N ALA A 6 -22.89 -5.84 1.33
CA ALA A 6 -22.29 -5.32 2.54
C ALA A 6 -20.79 -5.66 2.65
N GLY A 7 -19.92 -4.64 2.55
CA GLY A 7 -18.61 -4.65 3.23
C GLY A 7 -17.34 -4.75 2.38
N VAL A 8 -17.45 -4.94 1.06
CA VAL A 8 -16.29 -4.99 0.15
C VAL A 8 -16.24 -3.74 -0.73
N ARG A 9 -15.10 -3.02 -0.73
CA ARG A 9 -14.84 -1.96 -1.71
C ARG A 9 -13.68 -2.40 -2.60
N SER A 10 -14.02 -2.84 -3.80
CA SER A 10 -13.11 -2.90 -4.93
C SER A 10 -13.28 -1.68 -5.82
N GLY A 11 -12.22 -1.33 -6.55
CA GLY A 11 -12.22 -0.22 -7.49
C GLY A 11 -11.16 -0.46 -8.56
N VAL A 12 -11.53 -0.33 -9.82
CA VAL A 12 -10.67 -0.33 -11.00
C VAL A 12 -10.63 1.10 -11.50
N VAL A 13 -9.53 1.80 -11.22
CA VAL A 13 -9.31 3.14 -11.78
C VAL A 13 -8.50 2.99 -13.05
N VAL A 14 -9.07 3.46 -14.15
CA VAL A 14 -8.44 3.56 -15.46
C VAL A 14 -8.05 5.02 -15.68
N SER A 15 -6.75 5.30 -15.80
CA SER A 15 -6.26 6.62 -16.24
C SER A 15 -5.96 6.57 -17.75
N PRO A 16 -6.71 7.31 -18.59
CA PRO A 16 -6.50 7.31 -20.03
C PRO A 16 -5.30 8.18 -20.43
N HIS A 17 -4.43 7.67 -21.31
CA HIS A 17 -3.37 8.46 -21.97
C HIS A 17 -3.84 9.03 -23.33
N SER A 18 -4.84 8.38 -23.95
CA SER A 18 -5.51 8.70 -25.21
C SER A 18 -6.71 7.76 -25.41
N ASP A 19 -7.52 7.96 -26.45
CA ASP A 19 -8.74 7.16 -26.75
C ASP A 19 -8.51 5.63 -26.91
N LEU A 20 -7.28 5.14 -26.85
CA LEU A 20 -6.91 3.76 -27.19
C LEU A 20 -5.93 3.08 -26.20
N SER A 21 -5.59 3.69 -25.05
CA SER A 21 -4.67 3.07 -24.07
C SER A 21 -4.93 3.45 -22.62
N VAL A 22 -4.65 2.51 -21.72
CA VAL A 22 -4.73 2.67 -20.26
C VAL A 22 -3.30 2.70 -19.69
N ASP A 23 -2.93 3.79 -19.01
CA ASP A 23 -1.59 3.87 -18.44
C ASP A 23 -1.45 2.99 -17.20
N VAL A 24 -2.38 3.16 -16.26
CA VAL A 24 -2.34 2.48 -14.96
C VAL A 24 -3.71 1.89 -14.68
N LEU A 25 -3.73 0.59 -14.42
CA LEU A 25 -4.87 -0.09 -13.84
C LEU A 25 -4.66 -0.19 -12.32
N VAL A 26 -5.38 0.62 -11.54
CA VAL A 26 -5.32 0.52 -10.08
C VAL A 26 -6.43 -0.37 -9.58
N LEU A 27 -6.06 -1.51 -8.99
CA LEU A 27 -6.96 -2.45 -8.34
C LEU A 27 -6.92 -2.22 -6.84
N ARG A 28 -8.05 -1.76 -6.30
CA ARG A 28 -8.23 -1.63 -4.85
C ARG A 28 -8.90 -2.88 -4.32
N ILE A 29 -8.32 -3.46 -3.29
CA ILE A 29 -8.93 -4.56 -2.54
C ILE A 29 -8.86 -4.19 -1.07
N SER A 30 -10.02 -3.96 -0.47
CA SER A 30 -10.12 -3.54 0.92
C SER A 30 -11.35 -4.14 1.59
N GLN A 31 -11.15 -4.65 2.81
CA GLN A 31 -12.24 -5.07 3.68
C GLN A 31 -12.62 -3.90 4.60
N GLN A 32 -13.89 -3.51 4.63
CA GLN A 32 -14.37 -2.58 5.66
C GLN A 32 -14.31 -3.27 7.03
N HIS A 33 -14.04 -2.52 8.10
CA HIS A 33 -14.06 -3.07 9.45
C HIS A 33 -15.46 -3.63 9.76
N ASN A 34 -15.57 -4.95 9.77
CA ASN A 34 -16.68 -5.66 10.40
C ASN A 34 -16.25 -6.03 11.83
N SER A 35 -17.21 -6.14 12.73
CA SER A 35 -17.02 -6.57 14.13
C SER A 35 -16.38 -7.98 14.22
N SER A 36 -16.42 -8.75 13.14
CA SER A 36 -15.70 -10.01 12.97
C SER A 36 -14.31 -9.77 12.37
N ARG A 37 -13.26 -10.25 13.06
CA ARG A 37 -11.87 -10.30 12.53
C ARG A 37 -11.69 -11.31 11.38
N ARG A 38 -12.78 -11.81 10.79
CA ARG A 38 -12.73 -12.80 9.71
C ARG A 38 -12.63 -12.07 8.38
N ILE A 39 -11.60 -12.40 7.61
CA ILE A 39 -11.47 -11.97 6.21
C ILE A 39 -12.63 -12.56 5.42
N ASP A 40 -13.31 -11.73 4.64
CA ASP A 40 -14.40 -12.17 3.78
C ASP A 40 -13.83 -13.05 2.65
N PRO A 41 -14.28 -14.31 2.49
CA PRO A 41 -13.78 -15.17 1.42
C PRO A 41 -14.13 -14.67 0.01
N ARG A 42 -15.02 -13.69 -0.14
CA ARG A 42 -15.45 -13.10 -1.42
C ARG A 42 -14.78 -11.78 -1.74
N LEU A 43 -13.70 -11.44 -1.02
CA LEU A 43 -13.09 -10.12 -1.12
C LEU A 43 -12.55 -9.80 -2.53
N SER A 44 -12.16 -10.81 -3.30
CA SER A 44 -11.74 -10.71 -4.70
C SER A 44 -12.89 -10.65 -5.71
N ASP A 45 -14.12 -11.02 -5.32
CA ASP A 45 -15.25 -11.17 -6.24
C ASP A 45 -15.63 -9.82 -6.85
N GLY A 46 -15.73 -8.78 -6.01
CA GLY A 46 -16.04 -7.42 -6.48
C GLY A 46 -15.00 -6.88 -7.47
N ALA A 47 -13.71 -7.18 -7.24
CA ALA A 47 -12.65 -6.78 -8.16
C ALA A 47 -12.77 -7.53 -9.50
N SER A 48 -13.14 -8.81 -9.45
CA SER A 48 -13.35 -9.64 -10.64
C SER A 48 -14.54 -9.15 -11.47
N GLU A 49 -15.64 -8.80 -10.82
CA GLU A 49 -16.82 -8.23 -11.47
C GLU A 49 -16.48 -6.91 -12.15
N GLU A 50 -15.77 -6.03 -11.46
CA GLU A 50 -15.39 -4.74 -12.01
C GLU A 50 -14.41 -4.84 -13.19
N ILE A 51 -13.42 -5.73 -13.10
CA ILE A 51 -12.54 -6.05 -14.24
C ILE A 51 -13.37 -6.49 -15.45
N SER A 52 -14.35 -7.37 -15.23
CA SER A 52 -15.20 -7.89 -16.29
C SER A 52 -16.07 -6.79 -16.92
N LEU A 53 -16.63 -5.90 -16.09
CA LEU A 53 -17.41 -4.76 -16.55
C LEU A 53 -16.57 -3.78 -17.37
N VAL A 54 -15.36 -3.45 -16.92
CA VAL A 54 -14.44 -2.56 -17.67
C VAL A 54 -14.01 -3.21 -18.99
N ALA A 55 -13.64 -4.49 -18.95
CA ALA A 55 -13.22 -5.23 -20.14
C ALA A 55 -14.34 -5.31 -21.20
N ALA A 56 -15.59 -5.47 -20.77
CA ALA A 56 -16.75 -5.54 -21.66
C ALA A 56 -17.03 -4.21 -22.40
N GLN A 57 -16.55 -3.08 -21.89
CA GLN A 57 -16.69 -1.78 -22.57
C GLN A 57 -15.67 -1.58 -23.70
N ALA A 58 -14.66 -2.45 -23.80
CA ALA A 58 -13.61 -2.34 -24.80
C ALA A 58 -13.85 -3.31 -25.97
N PRO A 59 -13.92 -2.83 -27.23
CA PRO A 59 -14.12 -3.69 -28.40
C PRO A 59 -12.92 -4.61 -28.72
N GLN A 60 -11.77 -4.34 -28.10
CA GLN A 60 -10.54 -5.12 -28.18
C GLN A 60 -9.79 -5.04 -26.83
N ALA A 61 -8.90 -5.99 -26.55
CA ALA A 61 -8.10 -5.98 -25.32
C ALA A 61 -7.33 -4.65 -25.19
N LEU A 62 -7.64 -3.86 -24.15
CA LEU A 62 -6.99 -2.57 -23.96
C LEU A 62 -5.50 -2.78 -23.65
N PRO A 63 -4.59 -2.07 -24.33
CA PRO A 63 -3.20 -2.05 -23.94
C PRO A 63 -3.09 -1.34 -22.59
N VAL A 64 -2.51 -2.04 -21.62
CA VAL A 64 -2.26 -1.55 -20.26
C VAL A 64 -0.75 -1.53 -20.04
N SER A 65 -0.19 -0.37 -19.67
CA SER A 65 1.26 -0.26 -19.42
C SER A 65 1.63 -0.84 -18.07
N ASP A 66 0.93 -0.43 -17.01
CA ASP A 66 1.25 -0.78 -15.63
C ASP A 66 0.00 -1.21 -14.85
N VAL A 67 0.13 -2.23 -14.00
CA VAL A 67 -0.93 -2.71 -13.11
C VAL A 67 -0.51 -2.52 -11.66
N HIS A 68 -1.31 -1.79 -10.90
CA HIS A 68 -1.01 -1.45 -9.51
C HIS A 68 -2.10 -2.00 -8.59
N PHE A 69 -1.76 -2.96 -7.74
CA PHE A 69 -2.62 -3.39 -6.64
C PHE A 69 -2.32 -2.50 -5.44
N GLY A 70 -3.25 -1.61 -5.06
CA GLY A 70 -3.03 -0.63 -3.99
C GLY A 70 -4.30 -0.04 -3.39
N GLY A 71 -4.17 0.94 -2.49
CA GLY A 71 -5.32 1.64 -1.88
C GLY A 71 -6.07 0.84 -0.80
N GLY A 72 -5.42 -0.19 -0.25
CA GLY A 72 -5.97 -1.12 0.74
C GLY A 72 -4.90 -2.09 1.24
N THR A 73 -5.26 -3.36 1.43
CA THR A 73 -4.28 -4.43 1.67
C THR A 73 -4.52 -5.53 0.64
N PRO A 74 -4.02 -5.36 -0.60
CA PRO A 74 -4.26 -6.33 -1.67
C PRO A 74 -3.86 -7.76 -1.29
N THR A 75 -2.81 -7.89 -0.48
CA THR A 75 -2.28 -9.15 0.03
C THR A 75 -3.10 -9.79 1.15
N ILE A 76 -4.30 -9.28 1.48
CA ILE A 76 -5.20 -9.89 2.48
C ILE A 76 -6.06 -11.02 1.89
N ILE A 77 -6.24 -11.07 0.57
CA ILE A 77 -6.93 -12.18 -0.10
C ILE A 77 -6.07 -13.44 -0.06
N LYS A 78 -6.67 -14.58 -0.42
CA LYS A 78 -5.90 -15.82 -0.48
C LYS A 78 -4.97 -15.83 -1.70
N PRO A 79 -3.84 -16.55 -1.64
CA PRO A 79 -2.92 -16.68 -2.77
C PRO A 79 -3.61 -17.17 -4.06
N GLU A 80 -4.52 -18.13 -3.96
CA GLU A 80 -5.28 -18.65 -5.10
C GLU A 80 -6.22 -17.60 -5.72
N ASP A 81 -6.83 -16.75 -4.89
CA ASP A 81 -7.70 -15.66 -5.35
C ASP A 81 -6.88 -14.58 -6.08
N PHE A 82 -5.68 -14.29 -5.58
CA PHE A 82 -4.75 -13.37 -6.26
C PHE A 82 -4.34 -13.88 -7.63
N LEU A 83 -4.00 -15.17 -7.76
CA LEU A 83 -3.66 -15.77 -9.05
C LEU A 83 -4.86 -15.76 -10.01
N ALA A 84 -6.06 -16.09 -9.52
CA ALA A 84 -7.27 -16.02 -10.32
C ALA A 84 -7.56 -14.61 -10.85
N LEU A 85 -7.34 -13.58 -10.03
CA LEU A 85 -7.44 -12.17 -10.46
C LEU A 85 -6.41 -11.84 -11.54
N MET A 86 -5.16 -12.28 -11.37
CA MET A 86 -4.11 -12.07 -12.38
C MET A 86 -4.43 -12.75 -13.71
N ASP A 87 -4.98 -13.95 -13.68
CA ASP A 87 -5.43 -14.67 -14.88
C ASP A 87 -6.61 -13.99 -15.56
N LEU A 88 -7.56 -13.46 -14.79
CA LEU A 88 -8.65 -12.65 -15.33
C LEU A 88 -8.09 -11.39 -16.01
N LEU A 89 -7.21 -10.65 -15.34
CA LEU A 89 -6.58 -9.47 -15.90
C LEU A 89 -5.86 -9.74 -17.22
N ARG A 90 -5.03 -10.80 -17.27
CA ARG A 90 -4.28 -11.17 -18.49
C ARG A 90 -5.20 -11.60 -19.64
N ARG A 91 -6.40 -12.11 -19.35
CA ARG A 91 -7.42 -12.42 -20.37
C ARG A 91 -8.19 -11.19 -20.83
N SER A 92 -8.40 -10.23 -19.94
CA SER A 92 -9.16 -9.01 -20.18
C SER A 92 -8.35 -7.88 -20.83
N PHE A 93 -7.05 -7.82 -20.55
CA PHE A 93 -6.18 -6.70 -20.92
C PHE A 93 -4.83 -7.18 -21.46
N ALA A 94 -4.27 -6.41 -22.39
CA ALA A 94 -2.95 -6.66 -22.95
C ALA A 94 -1.88 -5.86 -22.20
N PHE A 95 -1.42 -6.35 -21.03
CA PHE A 95 -0.26 -5.79 -20.31
C PHE A 95 0.91 -6.77 -20.23
N ARG A 96 2.13 -6.22 -20.29
CA ARG A 96 3.37 -7.00 -20.24
C ARG A 96 4.53 -6.35 -19.47
N LYS A 97 4.38 -5.13 -18.91
CA LYS A 97 5.55 -4.39 -18.42
C LYS A 97 5.71 -4.43 -16.90
N THR A 98 4.75 -3.91 -16.14
CA THR A 98 4.99 -3.73 -14.71
C THR A 98 3.76 -4.08 -13.89
N ILE A 99 3.95 -4.95 -12.91
CA ILE A 99 2.96 -5.22 -11.86
C ILE A 99 3.54 -4.78 -10.53
N ALA A 100 2.84 -3.87 -9.85
CA ALA A 100 3.20 -3.32 -8.55
C ALA A 100 2.17 -3.74 -7.51
N VAL A 101 2.62 -4.17 -6.31
CA VAL A 101 1.71 -4.61 -5.24
C VAL A 101 2.07 -3.99 -3.90
N GLU A 102 1.08 -3.40 -3.23
CA GLU A 102 1.17 -2.99 -1.83
C GLU A 102 1.05 -4.19 -0.88
N ILE A 103 1.95 -4.28 0.09
CA ILE A 103 2.08 -5.38 1.05
C ILE A 103 1.88 -4.85 2.47
N GLU A 104 1.02 -5.52 3.22
CA GLU A 104 0.90 -5.40 4.67
C GLU A 104 1.79 -6.45 5.35
N PRO A 105 2.92 -6.07 5.96
CA PRO A 105 3.84 -7.05 6.53
C PRO A 105 3.23 -7.85 7.69
N ARG A 106 2.19 -7.34 8.36
CA ARG A 106 1.59 -8.03 9.51
C ARG A 106 0.87 -9.32 9.14
N THR A 107 0.34 -9.40 7.92
CA THR A 107 -0.48 -10.52 7.44
C THR A 107 0.14 -11.24 6.25
N PHE A 108 1.31 -10.79 5.77
CA PHE A 108 1.98 -11.37 4.62
C PHE A 108 2.55 -12.75 4.92
N THR A 109 2.27 -13.73 4.06
CA THR A 109 2.69 -15.12 4.23
C THR A 109 3.67 -15.57 3.13
N ALA A 110 4.31 -16.72 3.33
CA ALA A 110 5.22 -17.28 2.32
C ALA A 110 4.46 -17.74 1.07
N GLU A 111 3.25 -18.29 1.24
CA GLU A 111 2.36 -18.73 0.17
C GLU A 111 1.91 -17.55 -0.70
N MET A 112 1.60 -16.40 -0.07
CA MET A 112 1.30 -15.19 -0.82
C MET A 112 2.55 -14.72 -1.60
N ALA A 113 3.75 -14.79 -1.02
CA ALA A 113 4.98 -14.46 -1.75
C ALA A 113 5.18 -15.35 -2.99
N GLU A 114 4.90 -16.65 -2.89
CA GLU A 114 4.95 -17.58 -4.02
C GLU A 114 3.92 -17.23 -5.10
N ALA A 115 2.70 -16.85 -4.71
CA ALA A 115 1.70 -16.35 -5.66
C ALA A 115 2.14 -15.05 -6.36
N LEU A 116 2.76 -14.11 -5.65
CA LEU A 116 3.34 -12.90 -6.27
C LEU A 116 4.44 -13.26 -7.28
N GLY A 117 5.28 -14.24 -6.96
CA GLY A 117 6.32 -14.75 -7.88
C GLY A 117 5.73 -15.39 -9.13
N ALA A 118 4.75 -16.29 -8.97
CA ALA A 118 4.05 -16.94 -10.08
C ALA A 118 3.26 -15.96 -10.95
N ALA A 119 2.78 -14.86 -10.36
CA ALA A 119 2.14 -13.77 -11.08
C ALA A 119 3.13 -12.82 -11.78
N GLU A 120 4.44 -13.02 -11.65
CA GLU A 120 5.50 -12.17 -12.22
C GLU A 120 5.43 -10.72 -11.72
N VAL A 121 5.12 -10.54 -10.43
CA VAL A 121 5.13 -9.22 -9.80
C VAL A 121 6.52 -8.62 -9.87
N SER A 122 6.61 -7.40 -10.41
CA SER A 122 7.89 -6.76 -10.73
C SER A 122 8.51 -6.01 -9.55
N HIS A 123 7.67 -5.41 -8.71
CA HIS A 123 8.09 -4.67 -7.53
C HIS A 123 6.96 -4.54 -6.53
N VAL A 124 7.32 -4.29 -5.27
CA VAL A 124 6.36 -4.24 -4.16
C VAL A 124 6.62 -3.04 -3.27
N SER A 125 5.59 -2.59 -2.56
CA SER A 125 5.72 -1.56 -1.52
C SER A 125 5.22 -2.08 -0.18
N LEU A 126 6.07 -2.08 0.85
CA LEU A 126 5.71 -2.53 2.19
C LEU A 126 5.24 -1.33 3.02
N GLY A 127 3.99 -1.39 3.48
CA GLY A 127 3.40 -0.39 4.39
C GLY A 127 3.97 -0.51 5.80
N VAL A 128 5.16 0.03 6.05
CA VAL A 128 5.81 -0.04 7.37
C VAL A 128 5.29 1.05 8.31
N GLN A 129 5.10 2.26 7.79
CA GLN A 129 4.68 3.49 8.46
C GLN A 129 5.64 3.99 9.54
N SER A 130 5.87 3.21 10.58
CA SER A 130 6.76 3.54 11.70
C SER A 130 7.26 2.26 12.39
N PHE A 131 8.49 2.29 12.88
CA PHE A 131 9.02 1.25 13.78
C PHE A 131 8.92 1.64 15.27
N ASP A 132 8.43 2.85 15.58
CA ASP A 132 8.25 3.32 16.95
C ASP A 132 7.04 2.62 17.60
N PRO A 133 7.24 1.83 18.68
CA PRO A 133 6.16 1.09 19.33
C PRO A 133 5.10 1.99 19.97
N ILE A 134 5.43 3.22 20.38
CA ILE A 134 4.46 4.18 20.93
C ILE A 134 3.52 4.64 19.82
N VAL A 135 4.10 5.06 18.69
CA VAL A 135 3.33 5.47 17.50
C VAL A 135 2.47 4.31 17.00
N GLN A 136 3.04 3.11 16.86
CA GLN A 136 2.29 1.92 16.42
C GLN A 136 1.10 1.59 17.33
N LYS A 137 1.27 1.73 18.65
CA LYS A 137 0.17 1.52 19.61
C LYS A 137 -0.92 2.57 19.43
N ALA A 138 -0.53 3.84 19.29
CA ALA A 138 -1.48 4.96 19.12
C ALA A 138 -2.24 4.91 17.80
N THR A 139 -1.66 4.30 16.75
CA THR A 139 -2.36 4.09 15.47
C THR A 139 -3.02 2.72 15.36
N ASN A 140 -3.06 1.93 16.44
CA ASN A 140 -3.58 0.55 16.45
C ASN A 140 -2.96 -0.37 15.38
N ARG A 141 -1.66 -0.16 15.09
CA ARG A 141 -0.91 -0.82 14.01
C ARG A 141 0.38 -1.44 14.52
N VAL A 142 0.28 -2.33 15.51
CA VAL A 142 1.46 -3.01 16.07
C VAL A 142 2.05 -3.99 15.05
N GLN A 143 3.30 -3.77 14.68
CA GLN A 143 4.07 -4.57 13.74
C GLN A 143 5.48 -4.78 14.28
N ARG A 144 5.86 -6.05 14.48
CA ARG A 144 7.23 -6.40 14.88
C ARG A 144 8.16 -6.23 13.69
N LYS A 145 9.36 -5.71 13.92
CA LYS A 145 10.43 -5.61 12.90
C LYS A 145 10.73 -6.94 12.20
N ALA A 146 10.58 -8.06 12.92
CA ALA A 146 10.74 -9.41 12.38
C ALA A 146 9.76 -9.74 11.26
N GLN A 147 8.53 -9.20 11.29
CA GLN A 147 7.53 -9.42 10.23
C GLN A 147 7.97 -8.76 8.91
N THR A 148 8.46 -7.52 8.98
CA THR A 148 9.03 -6.83 7.82
C THR A 148 10.25 -7.56 7.26
N THR A 149 11.12 -8.07 8.15
CA THR A 149 12.32 -8.79 7.76
C THR A 149 11.97 -10.10 7.04
N ALA A 150 11.05 -10.89 7.61
CA ALA A 150 10.57 -12.12 7.00
C ALA A 150 9.87 -11.88 5.65
N ALA A 151 9.10 -10.79 5.52
CA ALA A 151 8.48 -10.41 4.25
C ALA A 151 9.54 -10.16 3.16
N ILE A 152 10.59 -9.39 3.48
CA ILE A 152 11.70 -9.12 2.55
C ILE A 152 12.39 -10.42 2.14
N GLU A 153 12.70 -11.30 3.09
CA GLU A 153 13.37 -12.58 2.82
C GLU A 153 12.54 -13.46 1.90
N ASN A 154 11.22 -13.57 2.16
CA ASN A 154 10.29 -14.31 1.31
C ASN A 154 10.24 -13.76 -0.11
N LEU A 155 10.15 -12.43 -0.27
CA LEU A 155 10.13 -11.76 -1.57
C LEU A 155 11.43 -11.97 -2.35
N ARG A 156 12.59 -11.80 -1.69
CA ARG A 156 13.89 -12.00 -2.35
C ARG A 156 14.11 -13.44 -2.77
N ARG A 157 13.65 -14.42 -1.97
CA ARG A 157 13.74 -15.85 -2.28
C ARG A 157 13.03 -16.21 -3.58
N ILE A 158 11.93 -15.53 -3.90
CA ILE A 158 11.17 -15.74 -5.15
C ILE A 158 11.60 -14.79 -6.28
N GLY A 159 12.71 -14.06 -6.10
CA GLY A 159 13.30 -13.21 -7.14
C GLY A 159 12.79 -11.77 -7.20
N ILE A 160 11.86 -11.36 -6.32
CA ILE A 160 11.43 -9.96 -6.22
C ILE A 160 12.48 -9.19 -5.42
N SER A 161 13.36 -8.49 -6.14
CA SER A 161 14.40 -7.65 -5.54
C SER A 161 13.96 -6.22 -5.31
N ARG A 162 13.07 -5.67 -6.16
CA ARG A 162 12.59 -4.28 -6.12
C ARG A 162 11.56 -4.09 -5.01
N ILE A 163 12.03 -3.79 -3.81
CA ILE A 163 11.24 -3.67 -2.59
C ILE A 163 11.29 -2.23 -2.10
N ASN A 164 10.15 -1.55 -2.12
CA ASN A 164 9.98 -0.21 -1.58
C ASN A 164 9.41 -0.28 -0.17
N PHE A 165 9.76 0.70 0.66
CA PHE A 165 9.16 0.89 1.97
C PHE A 165 8.38 2.21 2.00
N ASP A 166 7.21 2.17 2.61
CA ASP A 166 6.41 3.35 2.91
C ASP A 166 6.52 3.65 4.41
N LEU A 167 7.06 4.83 4.74
CA LEU A 167 7.07 5.39 6.08
C LEU A 167 6.15 6.62 6.14
N MET A 168 5.79 7.00 7.36
CA MET A 168 4.98 8.18 7.62
C MET A 168 5.62 9.08 8.66
N TYR A 169 5.43 10.38 8.51
CA TYR A 169 5.68 11.38 9.55
C TYR A 169 4.37 12.09 9.95
N GLY A 170 4.35 12.77 11.09
CA GLY A 170 3.16 13.46 11.57
C GLY A 170 2.12 12.58 12.26
N LEU A 171 2.47 11.35 12.64
CA LEU A 171 1.59 10.45 13.40
C LEU A 171 1.54 10.84 14.89
N PRO A 172 0.53 10.37 15.65
CA PRO A 172 0.43 10.64 17.09
C PRO A 172 1.68 10.21 17.87
N HIS A 173 2.13 11.06 18.79
CA HIS A 173 3.33 10.91 19.63
C HIS A 173 4.66 10.81 18.86
N GLN A 174 4.64 10.97 17.53
CA GLN A 174 5.85 10.87 16.74
C GLN A 174 6.77 12.07 16.99
N THR A 175 8.06 11.81 17.16
CA THR A 175 9.08 12.85 17.38
C THR A 175 10.06 12.86 16.21
N VAL A 176 10.85 13.92 16.09
CA VAL A 176 11.97 13.98 15.13
C VAL A 176 12.90 12.77 15.31
N GLN A 177 13.26 12.45 16.56
CA GLN A 177 14.12 11.33 16.86
C GLN A 177 13.51 9.99 16.43
N SER A 178 12.22 9.75 16.68
CA SER A 178 11.60 8.48 16.32
C SER A 178 11.37 8.31 14.81
N CYS A 179 11.16 9.42 14.08
CA CYS A 179 11.21 9.47 12.63
C CYS A 179 12.58 9.04 12.09
N VAL A 180 13.66 9.65 12.59
CA VAL A 180 15.05 9.33 12.18
C VAL A 180 15.39 7.87 12.49
N GLN A 181 14.99 7.36 13.67
CA GLN A 181 15.21 5.96 14.03
C GLN A 181 14.47 4.99 13.10
N SER A 182 13.21 5.29 12.77
CA SER A 182 12.42 4.46 11.82
C SER A 182 13.03 4.48 10.42
N ALA A 183 13.44 5.66 9.95
CA ALA A 183 14.12 5.85 8.68
C ALA A 183 15.45 5.08 8.63
N THR A 184 16.29 5.21 9.66
CA THR A 184 17.57 4.48 9.80
C THR A 184 17.35 2.96 9.82
N ALA A 185 16.34 2.49 10.56
CA ALA A 185 16.00 1.06 10.60
C ALA A 185 15.57 0.53 9.23
N ALA A 186 14.80 1.31 8.46
CA ALA A 186 14.46 0.98 7.08
C ALA A 186 15.72 0.92 6.19
N VAL A 187 16.65 1.87 6.33
CA VAL A 187 17.94 1.86 5.61
C VAL A 187 18.69 0.56 5.78
N ALA A 188 18.83 0.11 7.03
CA ALA A 188 19.56 -1.09 7.36
C ALA A 188 18.97 -2.36 6.71
N MET A 189 17.69 -2.37 6.31
CA MET A 189 17.03 -3.51 5.66
C MET A 189 17.29 -3.64 4.15
N ARG A 190 18.07 -2.72 3.55
CA ARG A 190 18.46 -2.76 2.13
C ARG A 190 17.28 -2.77 1.14
N ARG A 191 16.23 -2.01 1.43
CA ARG A 191 15.17 -1.67 0.46
C ARG A 191 15.73 -0.85 -0.71
N ASP A 192 15.05 -0.87 -1.85
CA ASP A 192 15.40 -0.13 -3.08
C ASP A 192 15.01 1.35 -2.99
N ARG A 193 13.81 1.63 -2.46
CA ARG A 193 13.29 2.98 -2.29
C ARG A 193 12.67 3.15 -0.91
N LEU A 194 12.80 4.34 -0.34
CA LEU A 194 11.99 4.78 0.78
C LEU A 194 11.05 5.90 0.32
N ALA A 195 9.75 5.69 0.42
CA ALA A 195 8.77 6.77 0.32
C ALA A 195 8.36 7.19 1.74
N VAL A 196 8.29 8.50 1.99
CA VAL A 196 7.94 9.04 3.30
C VAL A 196 6.78 10.01 3.14
N PHE A 197 5.63 9.66 3.69
CA PHE A 197 4.40 10.42 3.53
C PHE A 197 4.06 11.22 4.78
N GLY A 198 3.65 12.48 4.61
CA GLY A 198 3.06 13.22 5.73
C GLY A 198 1.66 12.70 6.06
N TYR A 199 1.38 12.33 7.30
CA TYR A 199 0.07 11.88 7.73
C TYR A 199 -1.00 12.95 7.47
N ALA A 200 -2.01 12.62 6.67
CA ALA A 200 -3.20 13.44 6.48
C ALA A 200 -4.30 13.03 7.47
N HIS A 201 -4.58 13.91 8.44
CA HIS A 201 -5.68 13.75 9.39
C HIS A 201 -6.96 14.36 8.80
N VAL A 202 -7.88 13.51 8.36
CA VAL A 202 -9.16 13.85 7.72
C VAL A 202 -10.31 13.02 8.33
N PRO A 203 -10.61 13.17 9.63
CA PRO A 203 -11.55 12.32 10.37
C PRO A 203 -13.00 12.39 9.84
N SER A 204 -13.35 13.48 9.14
CA SER A 204 -14.63 13.62 8.43
C SER A 204 -14.77 12.63 7.27
N TYR A 205 -13.66 12.25 6.63
CA TYR A 205 -13.61 11.31 5.52
C TYR A 205 -13.22 9.90 5.96
N ARG A 206 -12.24 9.77 6.87
CA ARG A 206 -11.73 8.50 7.39
C ARG A 206 -12.22 8.25 8.82
N LYS A 207 -13.34 7.53 8.95
CA LYS A 207 -13.99 7.25 10.25
C LYS A 207 -13.07 6.58 11.28
N ASN A 208 -12.12 5.75 10.87
CA ASN A 208 -11.16 5.12 11.77
C ASN A 208 -10.25 6.15 12.46
N GLN A 209 -9.86 7.22 11.75
CA GLN A 209 -9.06 8.30 12.36
C GLN A 209 -9.84 8.97 13.48
N ARG A 210 -11.13 9.27 13.28
CA ARG A 210 -12.00 9.86 14.31
C ARG A 210 -12.12 9.01 15.58
N ILE A 211 -12.07 7.68 15.44
CA ILE A 211 -12.29 6.75 16.56
C ILE A 211 -10.98 6.42 17.27
N MET A 212 -9.88 6.29 16.52
CA MET A 212 -8.63 5.69 17.02
C MET A 212 -7.55 6.71 17.34
N ILE A 213 -7.62 7.92 16.77
CA ILE A 213 -6.53 8.90 16.86
C ILE A 213 -6.87 9.96 17.91
N ASP A 214 -6.02 10.08 18.92
CA ASP A 214 -6.02 11.21 19.83
C ASP A 214 -5.40 12.43 19.13
N GLU A 215 -6.23 13.42 18.82
CA GLU A 215 -5.80 14.65 18.15
C GLU A 215 -4.82 15.47 19.00
N THR A 216 -4.88 15.36 20.33
CA THR A 216 -3.97 16.10 21.23
C THR A 216 -2.54 15.56 21.19
N ALA A 217 -2.37 14.33 20.70
CA ALA A 217 -1.09 13.69 20.51
C ALA A 217 -0.47 13.97 19.13
N LEU A 218 -1.17 14.66 18.23
CA LEU A 218 -0.65 14.98 16.91
C LEU A 218 0.40 16.11 16.98
N PRO A 219 1.51 15.98 16.24
CA PRO A 219 2.48 17.05 16.11
C PRO A 219 1.88 18.23 15.34
N ASP A 220 2.22 19.45 15.76
CA ASP A 220 1.84 20.66 15.05
C ASP A 220 2.58 20.82 13.71
N ILE A 221 2.29 21.91 13.00
CA ILE A 221 2.87 22.16 11.67
C ILE A 221 4.40 22.28 11.73
N ALA A 222 4.95 22.92 12.78
CA ALA A 222 6.39 23.13 12.92
C ALA A 222 7.10 21.79 13.18
N ALA A 223 6.60 21.01 14.14
CA ALA A 223 7.12 19.69 14.45
C ALA A 223 7.05 18.74 13.25
N ARG A 224 5.97 18.79 12.45
CA ARG A 224 5.84 18.00 11.21
C ARG A 224 6.86 18.41 10.15
N ALA A 225 7.17 19.70 10.03
CA ALA A 225 8.20 20.18 9.12
C ALA A 225 9.60 19.69 9.55
N GLU A 226 9.91 19.80 10.84
CA GLU A 226 11.17 19.28 11.40
C GLU A 226 11.33 17.77 11.18
N GLN A 227 10.27 17.00 11.40
CA GLN A 227 10.25 15.56 11.13
C GLN A 227 10.54 15.25 9.66
N ALA A 228 9.91 15.97 8.72
CA ALA A 228 10.11 15.75 7.29
C ALA A 228 11.56 16.05 6.86
N VAL A 229 12.13 17.16 7.36
CA VAL A 229 13.53 17.54 7.09
C VAL A 229 14.49 16.50 7.65
N ALA A 230 14.34 16.10 8.92
CA ALA A 230 15.25 15.16 9.56
C ALA A 230 15.24 13.78 8.89
N VAL A 231 14.08 13.31 8.40
CA VAL A 231 13.99 12.07 7.63
C VAL A 231 14.72 12.21 6.29
N ALA A 232 14.57 13.33 5.60
CA ALA A 232 15.31 13.58 4.35
C ALA A 232 16.83 13.59 4.58
N GLU A 233 17.29 14.22 5.66
CA GLU A 233 18.71 14.34 6.01
C GLU A 233 19.35 13.02 6.42
N THR A 234 18.58 12.06 6.94
CA THR A 234 19.07 10.71 7.28
C THR A 234 19.73 9.98 6.10
N TYR A 235 19.46 10.45 4.86
CA TYR A 235 19.85 9.81 3.62
C TYR A 235 20.94 10.51 2.81
N LEU A 236 21.11 11.82 2.97
CA LEU A 236 22.13 12.59 2.24
C LEU A 236 23.57 12.06 2.45
N PRO A 237 23.96 11.52 3.62
CA PRO A 237 25.32 11.01 3.83
C PRO A 237 25.56 9.56 3.37
N ASN A 238 24.52 8.76 3.13
CA ASN A 238 24.64 7.29 3.16
C ASN A 238 24.62 6.59 1.77
N GLY A 239 24.45 7.32 0.67
CA GLY A 239 24.47 6.76 -0.71
C GLY A 239 23.43 5.67 -1.00
N ALA A 240 22.47 5.44 -0.10
CA ALA A 240 21.63 4.25 -0.06
C ALA A 240 20.23 4.53 -0.62
N GLY A 241 20.08 4.46 -1.94
CA GLY A 241 18.78 4.43 -2.64
C GLY A 241 18.06 5.78 -2.72
N ALA A 242 17.01 5.84 -3.54
CA ALA A 242 16.21 7.05 -3.71
C ALA A 242 15.22 7.22 -2.55
N VAL A 243 15.11 8.44 -2.01
CA VAL A 243 14.06 8.83 -1.06
C VAL A 243 13.17 9.89 -1.67
N ALA A 244 11.86 9.67 -1.55
CA ALA A 244 10.87 10.70 -1.84
C ALA A 244 10.15 11.06 -0.55
N VAL A 245 10.37 12.27 -0.04
CA VAL A 245 9.56 12.83 1.05
C VAL A 245 8.40 13.60 0.43
N LEU A 246 7.19 13.14 0.69
CA LEU A 246 5.95 13.62 0.09
C LEU A 246 5.13 14.38 1.13
N ALA A 247 4.96 15.68 0.89
CA ALA A 247 4.15 16.53 1.74
C ALA A 247 2.68 16.07 1.77
N SER A 248 2.04 16.22 2.93
CA SER A 248 0.61 15.94 3.07
C SER A 248 -0.22 17.05 2.42
N LEU A 249 -0.87 16.77 1.28
CA LEU A 249 -1.95 17.60 0.77
C LEU A 249 -3.30 16.93 1.09
N PRO A 250 -4.35 17.66 1.51
CA PRO A 250 -5.65 17.09 1.83
C PRO A 250 -6.25 16.23 0.70
N LEU A 251 -5.99 16.62 -0.56
CA LEU A 251 -6.44 15.87 -1.74
C LEU A 251 -5.65 14.56 -1.96
N ALA A 252 -4.39 14.51 -1.49
CA ALA A 252 -3.52 13.33 -1.55
C ALA A 252 -3.86 12.29 -0.45
N ALA A 253 -4.74 12.61 0.50
CA ALA A 253 -5.15 11.67 1.54
C ALA A 253 -5.79 10.38 0.99
N LYS A 254 -6.22 10.33 -0.28
CA LYS A 254 -6.77 9.13 -0.94
C LYS A 254 -5.72 8.15 -1.46
N SER A 255 -4.46 8.57 -1.59
CA SER A 255 -3.34 7.76 -2.08
C SER A 255 -2.29 7.47 -1.00
N GLN A 256 -2.49 7.98 0.21
CA GLN A 256 -1.60 7.69 1.34
C GLN A 256 -1.84 6.30 1.92
N PRO A 257 -0.78 5.64 2.42
CA PRO A 257 -0.90 4.40 3.15
C PRO A 257 -1.94 4.50 4.29
N VAL A 258 -2.69 3.42 4.52
CA VAL A 258 -3.74 3.38 5.54
C VAL A 258 -3.15 2.95 6.88
N LEU A 259 -3.66 3.54 7.97
CA LEU A 259 -3.36 3.13 9.36
C LEU A 259 -4.22 1.94 9.76
#